data_AF-A0AAN9EAL3-F1
#
_entry.id   AF-A0AAN9EAL3-F1
#
_cell.length_a   1.000
_cell.length_b   1.000
_cell.length_c   1.000
_cell.angle_alpha   90.00
_cell.angle_beta   90.00
_cell.angle_gamma   90.00
#
_symmetry.space_group_name_H-M   'P 1'
#
loop_
_entity.id
_entity.type
_entity.pdbx_description
1 polymer ?
#
loop_
_entity_poly.entity_id
_entity_poly.type
_entity_poly.pdbx_seq_one_letter_code
_entity_poly.pdbx_strand_id
1 'polypeptide(L)'
;MEAEAATTSPHLALADTDINWHRLDKTKFHIIGAILFTVQAGLLHPTAVVKTRMQVTGSGLSQMRGMSVFTHILRHDGVPGIFRGFGTSAIGSVPGRVLALTSLEMSKDIVLKYTEGRGIPEASRIGLANAVAGMVSNLVSCVYFVPLDVICQRLMVQGIPGTTYCRGPFDVIRKVVKTEGFRGLYRGFGLTAVYQSPASALWWGSYGAAQHMIWRSLGYKDDTENKPTHVEMATVQATAGMVAGACSSVITTPIDTVKTRLQVMDNYGSGRPSVLKTAKTLLKEDGWWGFYRGFGPRFLNMSLYGTTMIVTYELIKRLSVQPRMLISYVRYTMGLSFGKLFSRLFAKKEMRILMVGLDAAGKTTILYKLKLGEIVTTIPTIGFNVETVEYKNISFTVWDVGGQDKIRPLWRHYFQNTQGLIFVVDSNDRDRVVEARDELHRMLNEDELREAVLLVFANKQDLPNAMNAAEITDKLGLHSLRQRHCKISITKLFHLFYTSISSGKQYNSDGMIMAVVRKADLQHPS
;
A
#
# COMPACT_ATOMS: atom_id res chain seq x y z
N MET A 1 38.26 -7.11 -43.20
CA MET A 1 37.06 -6.28 -43.45
C MET A 1 35.88 -7.25 -43.48
N GLU A 2 35.39 -7.61 -42.30
CA GLU A 2 34.15 -8.38 -42.10
C GLU A 2 33.90 -8.32 -40.59
N ALA A 3 32.87 -7.55 -40.20
CA ALA A 3 32.40 -7.46 -38.83
C ALA A 3 31.02 -8.12 -38.82
N GLU A 4 30.96 -9.30 -38.20
CA GLU A 4 29.73 -10.05 -37.95
C GLU A 4 28.83 -9.31 -36.96
N ALA A 5 27.54 -9.30 -37.30
CA ALA A 5 26.45 -8.77 -36.49
C ALA A 5 26.24 -9.62 -35.23
N ALA A 6 26.47 -9.03 -34.05
CA ALA A 6 25.99 -9.55 -32.79
C ALA A 6 24.78 -8.74 -32.33
N THR A 7 23.65 -9.44 -32.28
CA THR A 7 22.35 -9.06 -31.72
C THR A 7 22.47 -8.45 -30.32
N THR A 8 22.23 -7.13 -30.22
CA THR A 8 21.99 -6.46 -28.93
C THR A 8 20.66 -6.95 -28.36
N SER A 9 20.76 -7.88 -27.42
CA SER A 9 19.69 -8.22 -26.48
C SER A 9 19.43 -7.02 -25.55
N PRO A 10 18.18 -6.76 -25.15
CA PRO A 10 17.88 -5.61 -24.31
C PRO A 10 18.46 -5.85 -22.93
N HIS A 11 19.35 -4.97 -22.50
CA HIS A 11 19.80 -4.82 -21.12
C HIS A 11 18.58 -4.64 -20.20
N LEU A 12 18.01 -5.75 -19.71
CA LEU A 12 17.13 -5.73 -18.54
C LEU A 12 18.03 -5.62 -17.31
N ALA A 13 18.65 -4.45 -17.16
CA ALA A 13 19.51 -4.16 -16.03
C ALA A 13 18.65 -4.24 -14.76
N LEU A 14 19.04 -5.13 -13.84
CA LEU A 14 18.47 -5.32 -12.50
C LEU A 14 18.58 -4.05 -11.60
N ALA A 15 18.82 -2.86 -12.16
CA ALA A 15 18.70 -1.57 -11.45
C ALA A 15 17.24 -1.25 -11.06
N ASP A 16 16.30 -2.05 -11.57
CA ASP A 16 14.86 -1.93 -11.31
C ASP A 16 14.38 -2.67 -10.04
N THR A 17 15.29 -3.09 -9.13
CA THR A 17 14.93 -3.80 -7.89
C THR A 17 14.27 -2.92 -6.82
N ASP A 18 14.40 -1.59 -6.92
CA ASP A 18 13.62 -0.67 -6.08
C ASP A 18 12.28 -0.35 -6.74
N ILE A 19 11.24 -1.02 -6.26
CA ILE A 19 9.86 -0.74 -6.66
C ILE A 19 9.50 0.66 -6.17
N ASN A 20 9.63 1.64 -7.08
CA ASN A 20 9.30 3.04 -6.83
C ASN A 20 7.83 3.21 -6.43
N TRP A 21 7.55 4.10 -5.47
CA TRP A 21 6.21 4.37 -4.94
C TRP A 21 5.15 4.67 -6.01
N HIS A 22 5.56 5.34 -7.09
CA HIS A 22 4.68 5.66 -8.23
C HIS A 22 4.23 4.43 -9.04
N ARG A 23 4.98 3.33 -8.97
CA ARG A 23 4.68 2.05 -9.68
C ARG A 23 3.76 1.13 -8.87
N LEU A 24 3.42 1.51 -7.63
CA LEU A 24 2.57 0.74 -6.74
C LEU A 24 1.10 1.11 -6.93
N ASP A 25 0.24 0.08 -7.02
CA ASP A 25 -1.19 0.22 -6.80
C ASP A 25 -1.41 0.47 -5.29
N LYS A 26 -1.62 1.74 -4.92
CA LYS A 26 -1.75 2.17 -3.52
C LYS A 26 -2.90 1.45 -2.82
N THR A 27 -4.00 1.17 -3.50
CA THR A 27 -5.14 0.47 -2.90
C THR A 27 -4.76 -0.97 -2.57
N LYS A 28 -4.10 -1.68 -3.50
CA LYS A 28 -3.56 -3.02 -3.24
C LYS A 28 -2.53 -3.00 -2.11
N PHE A 29 -1.62 -2.02 -2.11
CA PHE A 29 -0.58 -1.89 -1.09
C PHE A 29 -1.16 -1.81 0.33
N HIS A 30 -2.18 -0.98 0.54
CA HIS A 30 -2.78 -0.82 1.86
C HIS A 30 -3.63 -2.04 2.27
N ILE A 31 -4.40 -2.63 1.34
CA ILE A 31 -5.25 -3.80 1.65
C ILE A 31 -4.41 -5.06 1.89
N ILE A 32 -3.50 -5.38 0.97
CA ILE A 32 -2.59 -6.53 1.09
C ILE A 32 -1.70 -6.34 2.31
N GLY A 33 -1.22 -5.11 2.54
CA GLY A 33 -0.47 -4.76 3.73
C GLY A 33 -1.24 -5.04 5.02
N ALA A 34 -2.48 -4.57 5.12
CA ALA A 34 -3.32 -4.81 6.30
C ALA A 34 -3.51 -6.32 6.57
N ILE A 35 -3.77 -7.12 5.53
CA ILE A 35 -3.94 -8.57 5.67
C ILE A 35 -2.64 -9.24 6.11
N LEU A 36 -1.54 -9.02 5.39
CA LEU A 36 -0.27 -9.70 5.67
C LEU A 36 0.32 -9.30 7.03
N PHE A 37 0.25 -8.03 7.42
CA PHE A 37 0.68 -7.61 8.76
C PHE A 37 -0.22 -8.18 9.88
N THR A 38 -1.51 -8.40 9.62
CA THR A 38 -2.41 -9.05 10.59
C THR A 38 -2.09 -10.54 10.72
N VAL A 39 -1.83 -11.22 9.60
CA VAL A 39 -1.39 -12.64 9.59
C VAL A 39 -0.05 -12.79 10.32
N GLN A 40 0.92 -11.93 10.03
CA GLN A 40 2.22 -11.90 10.72
C GLN A 40 2.04 -11.69 12.23
N ALA A 41 1.22 -10.72 12.64
CA ALA A 41 0.91 -10.49 14.04
C ALA A 41 0.28 -11.73 14.70
N GLY A 42 -0.62 -12.43 13.99
CA GLY A 42 -1.24 -13.67 14.45
C GLY A 42 -0.24 -14.80 14.65
N LEU A 43 0.71 -14.98 13.71
CA LEU A 43 1.76 -15.99 13.81
C LEU A 43 2.68 -15.78 15.03
N LEU A 44 2.96 -14.52 15.37
CA LEU A 44 3.82 -14.16 16.49
C LEU A 44 3.07 -14.02 17.82
N HIS A 45 1.73 -13.91 17.80
CA HIS A 45 0.92 -13.68 19.00
C HIS A 45 1.10 -14.75 20.09
N PRO A 46 1.20 -16.06 19.79
CA PRO A 46 1.44 -17.07 20.83
C PRO A 46 2.72 -16.81 21.65
N THR A 47 3.79 -16.35 21.00
CA THR A 47 5.04 -16.01 21.71
C THR A 47 4.85 -14.80 22.63
N ALA A 48 4.02 -13.83 22.25
CA ALA A 48 3.67 -12.68 23.07
C ALA A 48 2.85 -13.10 24.30
N VAL A 49 1.89 -14.03 24.16
CA VAL A 49 1.12 -14.57 25.29
C VAL A 49 2.03 -15.29 26.27
N VAL A 50 2.89 -16.19 25.78
CA VAL A 50 3.85 -16.94 26.62
C VAL A 50 4.80 -15.99 27.34
N LYS A 51 5.37 -15.00 26.64
CA LYS A 51 6.22 -13.95 27.23
C LYS A 51 5.50 -13.25 28.39
N THR A 52 4.30 -12.75 28.12
CA THR A 52 3.54 -11.92 29.08
C THR A 52 3.17 -12.74 30.31
N ARG A 53 2.81 -14.01 30.15
CA ARG A 53 2.55 -14.92 31.28
C ARG A 53 3.79 -15.13 32.14
N MET A 54 4.93 -15.47 31.52
CA MET A 54 6.19 -15.66 32.24
C MET A 54 6.68 -14.41 33.00
N GLN A 55 6.45 -13.22 32.45
CA GLN A 55 6.85 -11.95 33.07
C GLN A 55 6.01 -11.58 34.31
N VAL A 56 4.78 -12.09 34.39
CA VAL A 56 3.83 -11.75 35.47
C VAL A 56 3.78 -12.83 36.56
N THR A 57 4.04 -14.10 36.21
CA THR A 57 4.03 -15.22 37.16
C THR A 57 5.05 -15.05 38.28
N GLY A 58 4.68 -15.50 39.48
CA GLY A 58 5.59 -15.66 40.62
C GLY A 58 6.53 -16.86 40.47
N SER A 59 7.39 -17.05 41.46
CA SER A 59 8.57 -17.95 41.46
C SER A 59 8.31 -19.41 41.09
N GLY A 60 7.10 -19.95 41.27
CA GLY A 60 6.78 -21.34 40.91
C GLY A 60 6.63 -21.60 39.41
N LEU A 61 6.00 -20.67 38.66
CA LEU A 61 5.88 -20.77 37.19
C LEU A 61 7.09 -20.15 36.47
N SER A 62 7.90 -19.33 37.17
CA SER A 62 9.04 -18.63 36.56
C SER A 62 10.19 -19.56 36.15
N GLN A 63 10.30 -20.74 36.78
CA GLN A 63 11.29 -21.77 36.42
C GLN A 63 10.88 -22.59 35.20
N MET A 64 9.62 -22.51 34.73
CA MET A 64 9.18 -23.26 33.57
C MET A 64 9.78 -22.70 32.28
N ARG A 65 10.29 -23.58 31.42
CA ARG A 65 10.72 -23.21 30.07
C ARG A 65 9.52 -22.67 29.28
N GLY A 66 9.75 -21.71 28.37
CA GLY A 66 8.66 -21.09 27.58
C GLY A 66 7.81 -22.11 26.82
N MET A 67 8.39 -23.21 26.35
CA MET A 67 7.65 -24.30 25.72
C MET A 67 6.70 -25.02 26.69
N SER A 68 7.13 -25.23 27.94
CA SER A 68 6.29 -25.81 28.99
C SER A 68 5.11 -24.92 29.32
N VAL A 69 5.31 -23.59 29.36
CA VAL A 69 4.23 -22.62 29.53
C VAL A 69 3.26 -22.66 28.34
N PHE A 70 3.77 -22.71 27.10
CA PHE A 70 2.95 -22.86 25.90
C PHE A 70 2.07 -24.12 25.95
N THR A 71 2.67 -25.28 26.26
CA THR A 71 1.93 -26.55 26.41
C THR A 71 0.91 -26.49 27.55
N HIS A 72 1.25 -25.82 28.65
CA HIS A 72 0.33 -25.63 29.77
C HIS A 72 -0.89 -24.79 29.36
N ILE A 73 -0.70 -23.69 28.63
CA ILE A 73 -1.80 -22.87 28.11
C ILE A 73 -2.69 -23.71 27.17
N LEU A 74 -2.08 -24.45 26.24
CA LEU A 74 -2.84 -25.29 25.31
C LEU A 74 -3.66 -26.38 26.02
N ARG A 75 -3.12 -26.99 27.08
CA ARG A 75 -3.82 -28.03 27.84
C ARG A 75 -4.95 -27.48 28.71
N HIS A 76 -4.79 -26.31 29.32
CA HIS A 76 -5.77 -25.75 30.27
C HIS A 76 -6.74 -24.74 29.66
N ASP A 77 -6.26 -23.84 28.79
CA ASP A 77 -7.07 -22.79 28.16
C ASP A 77 -7.45 -23.11 26.70
N GLY A 78 -6.88 -24.16 26.11
CA GLY A 78 -7.07 -24.52 24.70
C GLY A 78 -6.42 -23.53 23.72
N VAL A 79 -6.73 -23.71 22.43
CA VAL A 79 -6.29 -22.81 21.36
C VAL A 79 -6.72 -21.35 21.57
N PRO A 80 -7.94 -21.03 22.06
CA PRO A 80 -8.30 -19.65 22.35
C PRO A 80 -7.40 -18.98 23.40
N GLY A 81 -6.81 -19.76 24.32
CA GLY A 81 -5.87 -19.29 25.34
C GLY A 81 -4.63 -18.62 24.78
N ILE A 82 -4.02 -19.22 23.75
CA ILE A 82 -2.79 -18.71 23.09
C ILE A 82 -3.07 -17.53 22.15
N PHE A 83 -4.34 -17.21 21.87
CA PHE A 83 -4.78 -16.06 21.07
C PHE A 83 -5.54 -14.99 21.87
N ARG A 84 -5.59 -15.09 23.21
CA ARG A 84 -6.24 -14.06 24.04
C ARG A 84 -5.63 -12.68 23.78
N GLY A 85 -6.50 -11.69 23.57
CA GLY A 85 -6.11 -10.31 23.28
C GLY A 85 -5.69 -10.03 21.83
N PHE A 86 -5.62 -11.04 20.95
CA PHE A 86 -5.23 -10.85 19.54
C PHE A 86 -6.19 -9.94 18.80
N GLY A 87 -7.51 -10.20 18.84
CA GLY A 87 -8.51 -9.38 18.15
C GLY A 87 -8.49 -7.91 18.62
N THR A 88 -8.35 -7.69 19.92
CA THR A 88 -8.19 -6.34 20.50
C THR A 88 -6.93 -5.67 19.97
N SER A 89 -5.80 -6.37 19.94
CA SER A 89 -4.52 -5.83 19.44
C SER A 89 -4.58 -5.53 17.93
N ALA A 90 -5.11 -6.46 17.13
CA ALA A 90 -5.19 -6.35 15.68
C ALA A 90 -6.05 -5.15 15.26
N ILE A 91 -7.29 -5.09 15.73
CA ILE A 91 -8.24 -4.01 15.37
C ILE A 91 -7.84 -2.71 16.07
N GLY A 92 -7.52 -2.78 17.36
CA GLY A 92 -7.15 -1.62 18.16
C GLY A 92 -5.88 -0.95 17.66
N SER A 93 -4.92 -1.67 17.07
CA SER A 93 -3.67 -1.02 16.62
C SER A 93 -3.85 -0.03 15.45
N VAL A 94 -4.95 -0.09 14.70
CA VAL A 94 -5.14 0.70 13.48
C VAL A 94 -5.15 2.21 13.74
N PRO A 95 -5.98 2.77 14.64
CA PRO A 95 -5.91 4.19 14.97
C PRO A 95 -4.54 4.63 15.51
N GLY A 96 -3.91 3.80 16.34
CA GLY A 96 -2.58 4.08 16.87
C GLY A 96 -1.51 4.22 15.78
N ARG A 97 -1.57 3.37 14.73
CA ARG A 97 -0.67 3.46 13.57
C ARG A 97 -0.89 4.74 12.76
N VAL A 98 -2.16 5.13 12.56
CA VAL A 98 -2.50 6.39 11.86
C VAL A 98 -1.96 7.58 12.64
N LEU A 99 -2.14 7.61 13.97
CA LEU A 99 -1.61 8.68 14.83
C LEU A 99 -0.08 8.73 14.77
N ALA A 100 0.59 7.57 14.85
CA ALA A 100 2.05 7.50 14.77
C ALA A 100 2.58 8.06 13.44
N LEU A 101 2.06 7.59 12.30
CA LEU A 101 2.50 8.03 10.97
C LEU A 101 2.23 9.53 10.74
N THR A 102 1.03 9.99 11.08
CA THR A 102 0.68 11.41 10.92
C THR A 102 1.59 12.30 11.78
N SER A 103 1.84 11.90 13.03
CA SER A 103 2.73 12.63 13.93
C SER A 103 4.18 12.61 13.47
N LEU A 104 4.63 11.49 12.88
CA LEU A 104 5.98 11.35 12.32
C LEU A 104 6.18 12.32 11.17
N GLU A 105 5.29 12.30 10.17
CA GLU A 105 5.42 13.15 8.98
C GLU A 105 5.29 14.64 9.32
N MET A 106 4.32 15.02 10.15
CA MET A 106 4.16 16.43 10.57
C MET A 106 5.38 16.93 11.35
N SER A 107 5.88 16.14 12.30
CA SER A 107 7.04 16.54 13.09
C SER A 107 8.31 16.65 12.23
N LYS A 108 8.47 15.75 11.26
CA LYS A 108 9.60 15.76 10.34
C LYS A 108 9.58 17.01 9.45
N ASP A 109 8.43 17.35 8.87
CA ASP A 109 8.25 18.55 8.06
C ASP A 109 8.55 19.84 8.85
N ILE A 110 8.06 19.93 10.09
CA ILE A 110 8.34 21.07 10.98
C ILE A 110 9.85 21.21 11.26
N VAL A 111 10.53 20.12 11.60
CA VAL A 111 11.96 20.16 11.93
C VAL A 111 12.80 20.48 10.69
N LEU A 112 12.46 19.92 9.52
CA LEU A 112 13.16 20.23 8.26
C LEU A 112 13.02 21.70 7.89
N LYS A 113 11.80 22.27 7.97
CA LYS A 113 11.57 23.71 7.75
C LYS A 113 12.32 24.60 8.72
N TYR A 114 12.39 24.21 10.00
CA TYR A 114 13.11 24.98 11.01
C TYR A 114 14.64 24.92 10.83
N THR A 115 15.16 23.81 10.31
CA THR A 115 16.61 23.60 10.13
C THR A 115 17.11 24.04 8.75
N GLU A 116 16.20 24.36 7.83
CA GLU A 116 16.49 24.98 6.54
C GLU A 116 17.13 26.36 6.71
N GLY A 117 18.19 26.64 5.95
CA GLY A 117 18.92 27.92 6.01
C GLY A 117 19.88 28.10 7.19
N ARG A 118 20.05 27.10 8.08
CA ARG A 118 20.97 27.18 9.24
C ARG A 118 22.39 26.64 9.02
N GLY A 119 22.78 26.38 7.77
CA GLY A 119 24.13 25.90 7.43
C GLY A 119 24.48 24.51 7.96
N ILE A 120 23.49 23.72 8.40
CA ILE A 120 23.67 22.35 8.88
C ILE A 120 23.83 21.41 7.66
N PRO A 121 24.80 20.48 7.65
CA PRO A 121 24.94 19.49 6.58
C PRO A 121 23.66 18.68 6.38
N GLU A 122 23.33 18.37 5.12
CA GLU A 122 22.04 17.76 4.76
C GLU A 122 21.79 16.42 5.47
N ALA A 123 22.81 15.57 5.57
CA ALA A 123 22.71 14.30 6.28
C ALA A 123 22.38 14.49 7.78
N SER A 124 23.00 15.48 8.43
CA SER A 124 22.73 15.81 9.84
C SER A 124 21.34 16.41 10.02
N ARG A 125 20.88 17.22 9.07
CA ARG A 125 19.53 17.80 9.05
C ARG A 125 18.46 16.71 8.97
N ILE A 126 18.59 15.80 8.01
CA ILE A 126 17.69 14.65 7.83
C ILE A 126 17.73 13.73 9.06
N GLY A 127 18.93 13.45 9.58
CA GLY A 127 19.12 12.63 10.78
C GLY A 127 18.41 13.22 12.00
N LEU A 128 18.60 14.52 12.26
CA LEU A 128 17.94 15.23 13.36
C LEU A 128 16.42 15.24 13.19
N ALA A 129 15.92 15.52 11.98
CA ALA A 129 14.50 15.53 11.69
C ALA A 129 13.86 14.16 11.94
N ASN A 130 14.48 13.07 11.46
CA ASN A 130 14.00 11.71 11.71
C ASN A 130 14.03 11.34 13.20
N ALA A 131 15.08 11.74 13.93
CA ALA A 131 15.21 11.45 15.36
C ALA A 131 14.12 12.15 16.18
N VAL A 132 13.96 13.46 16.01
CA VAL A 132 12.93 14.25 16.69
C VAL A 132 11.53 13.78 16.32
N ALA A 133 11.28 13.57 15.02
CA ALA A 133 9.99 13.07 14.55
C ALA A 133 9.65 11.69 15.13
N GLY A 134 10.63 10.79 15.18
CA GLY A 134 10.46 9.46 15.79
C GLY A 134 10.12 9.54 17.27
N MET A 135 10.77 10.44 18.03
CA MET A 135 10.46 10.65 19.45
C MET A 135 9.07 11.25 19.67
N VAL A 136 8.71 12.30 18.92
CA VAL A 136 7.39 12.94 19.04
C VAL A 136 6.29 11.97 18.64
N SER A 137 6.46 11.28 17.50
CA SER A 137 5.53 10.23 17.05
C SER A 137 5.32 9.14 18.10
N ASN A 138 6.39 8.70 18.77
CA ASN A 138 6.30 7.73 19.85
C ASN A 138 5.49 8.25 21.03
N LEU A 139 5.74 9.48 21.49
CA LEU A 139 4.99 10.08 22.61
C LEU A 139 3.50 10.25 22.29
N VAL A 140 3.17 10.74 21.10
CA VAL A 140 1.77 10.93 20.67
C VAL A 140 1.07 9.58 20.54
N SER A 141 1.72 8.61 19.90
CA SER A 141 1.13 7.28 19.73
C SER A 141 0.99 6.51 21.05
N CYS A 142 1.85 6.75 22.04
CA CYS A 142 1.72 6.20 23.41
C CYS A 142 0.40 6.58 24.08
N VAL A 143 -0.17 7.75 23.78
CA VAL A 143 -1.48 8.18 24.34
C VAL A 143 -2.57 7.16 23.98
N TYR A 144 -2.49 6.56 22.80
CA TYR A 144 -3.43 5.56 22.35
C TYR A 144 -2.96 4.13 22.65
N PHE A 145 -1.68 3.83 22.38
CA PHE A 145 -1.16 2.47 22.51
C PHE A 145 -1.07 1.98 23.95
N VAL A 146 -0.81 2.85 24.93
CA VAL A 146 -0.66 2.42 26.33
C VAL A 146 -1.98 1.86 26.89
N PRO A 147 -3.15 2.52 26.76
CA PRO A 147 -4.43 1.93 27.13
C PRO A 147 -4.73 0.62 26.42
N LEU A 148 -4.46 0.54 25.11
CA LEU A 148 -4.65 -0.67 24.33
C LEU A 148 -3.78 -1.83 24.85
N ASP A 149 -2.51 -1.54 25.14
CA ASP A 149 -1.54 -2.50 25.66
C ASP A 149 -1.95 -3.01 27.05
N VAL A 150 -2.40 -2.13 27.95
CA VAL A 150 -2.95 -2.52 29.27
C VAL A 150 -4.12 -3.48 29.11
N ILE A 151 -5.04 -3.20 28.17
CA ILE A 151 -6.20 -4.07 27.91
C ILE A 151 -5.73 -5.43 27.37
N CYS A 152 -4.86 -5.43 26.37
CA CYS A 152 -4.34 -6.65 25.75
C CYS A 152 -3.58 -7.53 26.75
N GLN A 153 -2.68 -6.94 27.55
CA GLN A 153 -1.88 -7.70 28.51
C GLN A 153 -2.76 -8.34 29.60
N ARG A 154 -3.77 -7.61 30.12
CA ARG A 154 -4.73 -8.17 31.08
C ARG A 154 -5.57 -9.30 30.49
N LEU A 155 -5.82 -9.32 29.17
CA LEU A 155 -6.43 -10.46 28.50
C LEU A 155 -5.46 -11.65 28.36
N MET A 156 -4.18 -11.39 28.03
CA MET A 156 -3.16 -12.43 27.80
C MET A 156 -2.80 -13.23 29.06
N VAL A 157 -2.85 -12.60 30.23
CA VAL A 157 -2.41 -13.19 31.51
C VAL A 157 -3.49 -13.95 32.28
N GLN A 158 -4.73 -13.98 31.77
CA GLN A 158 -5.81 -14.70 32.43
C GLN A 158 -5.46 -16.18 32.63
N GLY A 159 -5.84 -16.73 33.78
CA GLY A 159 -5.51 -18.10 34.19
C GLY A 159 -4.29 -18.18 35.11
N ILE A 160 -3.59 -17.07 35.34
CA ILE A 160 -2.51 -16.99 36.34
C ILE A 160 -3.12 -16.63 37.71
N PRO A 161 -2.71 -17.29 38.82
CA PRO A 161 -3.11 -16.90 40.16
C PRO A 161 -2.87 -15.41 40.44
N GLY A 162 -3.88 -14.72 40.98
CA GLY A 162 -3.81 -13.28 41.25
C GLY A 162 -4.16 -12.37 40.06
N THR A 163 -4.60 -12.93 38.92
CA THR A 163 -5.13 -12.15 37.79
C THR A 163 -6.65 -12.17 37.76
N THR A 164 -7.26 -11.04 37.40
CA THR A 164 -8.72 -10.92 37.30
C THR A 164 -9.22 -11.49 35.97
N TYR A 165 -10.13 -12.47 36.02
CA TYR A 165 -10.80 -12.99 34.82
C TYR A 165 -11.64 -11.89 34.16
N CYS A 166 -11.52 -11.73 32.83
CA CYS A 166 -12.25 -10.72 32.07
C CYS A 166 -12.85 -11.32 30.79
N ARG A 167 -14.12 -11.05 30.51
CA ARG A 167 -14.82 -11.61 29.34
C ARG A 167 -14.33 -11.05 28.01
N GLY A 168 -13.79 -9.83 28.01
CA GLY A 168 -13.36 -9.12 26.81
C GLY A 168 -12.80 -7.74 27.11
N PRO A 169 -12.43 -6.96 26.08
CA PRO A 169 -11.74 -5.69 26.25
C PRO A 169 -12.57 -4.65 27.04
N PHE A 170 -13.87 -4.55 26.77
CA PHE A 170 -14.74 -3.61 27.48
C PHE A 170 -14.93 -3.97 28.97
N ASP A 171 -14.92 -5.26 29.30
CA ASP A 171 -14.97 -5.73 30.69
C ASP A 171 -13.66 -5.37 31.42
N VAL A 172 -12.51 -5.48 30.74
CA VAL A 172 -11.22 -5.00 31.27
C VAL A 172 -11.28 -3.50 31.56
N ILE A 173 -11.73 -2.69 30.59
CA ILE A 173 -11.85 -1.23 30.77
C ILE A 173 -12.73 -0.92 31.97
N ARG A 174 -13.93 -1.52 32.05
CA ARG A 174 -14.87 -1.31 33.14
C ARG A 174 -14.26 -1.67 34.50
N LYS A 175 -13.60 -2.83 34.60
CA LYS A 175 -12.98 -3.29 35.85
C LYS A 175 -11.83 -2.37 36.26
N VAL A 176 -10.91 -2.06 35.35
CA VAL A 176 -9.75 -1.17 35.62
C VAL A 176 -10.21 0.22 36.03
N VAL A 177 -11.16 0.82 35.32
CA VAL A 177 -11.68 2.16 35.66
C VAL A 177 -12.38 2.13 37.02
N LYS A 178 -13.11 1.05 37.35
CA LYS A 178 -13.78 0.91 38.65
C LYS A 178 -12.80 0.72 39.81
N THR A 179 -11.72 -0.03 39.63
CA THR A 179 -10.78 -0.37 40.72
C THR A 179 -9.62 0.61 40.85
N GLU A 180 -9.16 1.19 39.74
CA GLU A 180 -7.91 1.98 39.67
C GLU A 180 -8.15 3.41 39.15
N GLY A 181 -9.37 3.71 38.69
CA GLY A 181 -9.68 4.94 37.99
C GLY A 181 -9.12 4.98 36.56
N PHE A 182 -9.37 6.08 35.87
CA PHE A 182 -8.92 6.26 34.48
C PHE A 182 -7.40 6.18 34.31
N ARG A 183 -6.64 6.57 35.34
CA ARG A 183 -5.17 6.48 35.35
C ARG A 183 -4.66 5.03 35.33
N GLY A 184 -5.50 4.05 35.71
CA GLY A 184 -5.17 2.62 35.60
C GLY A 184 -4.90 2.17 34.17
N LEU A 185 -5.63 2.72 33.19
CA LEU A 185 -5.43 2.44 31.76
C LEU A 185 -4.08 2.97 31.24
N TYR A 186 -3.46 3.93 31.93
CA TYR A 186 -2.18 4.53 31.53
C TYR A 186 -1.01 4.01 32.36
N ARG A 187 -1.17 2.87 33.06
CA ARG A 187 -0.05 2.25 33.78
C ARG A 187 1.09 1.91 32.82
N GLY A 188 2.31 2.19 33.27
CA GLY A 188 3.50 1.99 32.47
C GLY A 188 3.69 3.00 31.33
N PHE A 189 2.91 4.10 31.25
CA PHE A 189 3.10 5.13 30.22
C PHE A 189 4.53 5.68 30.20
N GLY A 190 5.05 6.11 31.36
CA GLY A 190 6.42 6.63 31.46
C GLY A 190 7.48 5.62 31.04
N LEU A 191 7.34 4.37 31.47
CA LEU A 191 8.25 3.29 31.05
C LEU A 191 8.16 3.04 29.55
N THR A 192 6.95 3.05 28.97
CA THR A 192 6.75 2.84 27.53
C THR A 192 7.37 3.97 26.72
N ALA A 193 7.11 5.22 27.12
CA ALA A 193 7.66 6.42 26.48
C ALA A 193 9.19 6.44 26.47
N VAL A 194 9.81 6.10 27.61
CA VAL A 194 11.27 6.12 27.76
C VAL A 194 11.95 4.97 27.03
N TYR A 195 11.36 3.77 27.02
CA TYR A 195 12.04 2.59 26.47
C TYR A 195 11.79 2.37 24.97
N GLN A 196 10.62 2.74 24.42
CA GLN A 196 10.24 2.32 23.08
C GLN A 196 11.12 2.92 21.97
N SER A 197 11.40 4.23 22.00
CA SER A 197 12.27 4.86 20.99
C SER A 197 13.72 4.35 21.05
N PRO A 198 14.38 4.27 22.23
CA PRO A 198 15.71 3.65 22.34
C PRO A 198 15.73 2.19 21.89
N ALA A 199 14.69 1.41 22.19
CA ALA A 199 14.62 0.02 21.75
C ALA A 199 14.55 -0.11 20.24
N SER A 200 13.75 0.73 19.57
CA SER A 200 13.72 0.78 18.11
C SER A 200 15.06 1.20 17.53
N ALA A 201 15.72 2.21 18.11
CA ALA A 201 17.04 2.67 17.66
C ALA A 201 18.11 1.57 17.83
N LEU A 202 18.12 0.87 18.97
CA LEU A 202 18.99 -0.27 19.23
C LEU A 202 18.76 -1.37 18.21
N TRP A 203 17.50 -1.74 17.94
CA TRP A 203 17.19 -2.78 16.98
C TRP A 203 17.67 -2.43 15.58
N TRP A 204 17.30 -1.25 15.05
CA TRP A 204 17.71 -0.83 13.70
C TRP A 204 19.22 -0.61 13.57
N GLY A 205 19.86 -0.04 14.59
CA GLY A 205 21.31 0.15 14.63
C GLY A 205 22.06 -1.18 14.63
N SER A 206 21.66 -2.11 15.50
CA SER A 206 22.23 -3.46 15.53
C SER A 206 21.97 -4.23 14.25
N TYR A 207 20.78 -4.09 13.65
CA TYR A 207 20.42 -4.72 12.38
C TYR A 207 21.32 -4.23 11.25
N GLY A 208 21.46 -2.92 11.07
CA GLY A 208 22.30 -2.33 10.03
C GLY A 208 23.77 -2.69 10.20
N ALA A 209 24.29 -2.64 11.44
CA ALA A 209 25.66 -3.06 11.74
C ALA A 209 25.88 -4.55 11.43
N ALA A 210 24.95 -5.42 11.82
CA ALA A 210 25.03 -6.85 11.55
C ALA A 210 25.00 -7.14 10.03
N GLN A 211 24.08 -6.52 9.28
CA GLN A 211 24.04 -6.66 7.82
C GLN A 211 25.36 -6.26 7.18
N HIS A 212 25.89 -5.10 7.54
CA HIS A 212 27.13 -4.59 6.99
C HIS A 212 28.33 -5.50 7.28
N MET A 213 28.43 -6.04 8.50
CA MET A 213 29.47 -7.02 8.84
C MET A 213 29.33 -8.33 8.05
N ILE A 214 28.11 -8.86 7.94
CA ILE A 214 27.84 -10.13 7.24
C ILE A 214 28.12 -9.98 5.74
N TRP A 215 27.65 -8.91 5.10
CA TRP A 215 27.93 -8.67 3.68
C TRP A 215 29.43 -8.57 3.38
N ARG A 216 30.18 -7.83 4.22
CA ARG A 216 31.64 -7.77 4.13
C ARG A 216 32.31 -9.13 4.31
N SER A 217 31.81 -9.96 5.23
CA SER A 217 32.35 -11.31 5.46
C SER A 217 32.09 -12.26 4.29
N LEU A 218 31.01 -12.04 3.53
CA LEU A 218 30.67 -12.80 2.32
C LEU A 218 31.41 -12.28 1.07
N GLY A 219 32.29 -11.29 1.21
CA GLY A 219 33.08 -10.74 0.11
C GLY A 219 32.36 -9.69 -0.74
N TYR A 220 31.13 -9.32 -0.39
CA TYR A 220 30.43 -8.22 -1.03
C TYR A 220 31.01 -6.89 -0.53
N LYS A 221 31.58 -6.12 -1.45
CA LYS A 221 32.07 -4.76 -1.24
C LYS A 221 31.12 -3.78 -1.94
N ASP A 222 31.16 -2.51 -1.56
CA ASP A 222 30.27 -1.50 -2.16
C ASP A 222 30.42 -1.40 -3.70
N ASP A 223 31.55 -1.87 -4.26
CA ASP A 223 31.87 -1.85 -5.69
C ASP A 223 31.66 -3.19 -6.44
N THR A 224 31.10 -4.23 -5.80
CA THR A 224 30.87 -5.52 -6.49
C THR A 224 29.62 -5.49 -7.39
N GLU A 225 29.78 -5.71 -8.71
CA GLU A 225 28.66 -5.83 -9.67
C GLU A 225 27.80 -7.09 -9.45
N ASN A 226 28.34 -8.10 -8.77
CA ASN A 226 27.63 -9.35 -8.49
C ASN A 226 26.48 -9.11 -7.51
N LYS A 227 25.26 -9.36 -7.98
CA LYS A 227 24.06 -9.24 -7.16
C LYS A 227 23.89 -10.49 -6.29
N PRO A 228 23.64 -10.34 -4.98
CA PRO A 228 23.43 -11.48 -4.12
C PRO A 228 22.20 -12.27 -4.55
N THR A 229 22.29 -13.59 -4.42
CA THR A 229 21.16 -14.48 -4.67
C THR A 229 20.03 -14.21 -3.66
N HIS A 230 18.79 -14.56 -4.03
CA HIS A 230 17.66 -14.43 -3.12
C HIS A 230 17.84 -15.22 -1.81
N VAL A 231 18.57 -16.34 -1.84
CA VAL A 231 18.86 -17.15 -0.66
C VAL A 231 19.88 -16.45 0.24
N GLU A 232 20.95 -15.86 -0.33
CA GLU A 232 21.91 -15.07 0.44
C GLU A 232 21.23 -13.85 1.08
N MET A 233 20.43 -13.10 0.31
CA MET A 233 19.67 -11.97 0.84
C MET A 233 18.80 -12.37 2.03
N ALA A 234 17.99 -13.43 1.88
CA ALA A 234 17.12 -13.91 2.95
C ALA A 234 17.93 -14.39 4.17
N THR A 235 19.05 -15.06 3.95
CA THR A 235 19.93 -15.57 5.01
C THR A 235 20.60 -14.43 5.78
N VAL A 236 21.11 -13.41 5.09
CA VAL A 236 21.70 -12.22 5.74
C VAL A 236 20.63 -11.46 6.51
N GLN A 237 19.46 -11.24 5.92
CA GLN A 237 18.34 -10.57 6.60
C GLN A 237 17.90 -11.32 7.87
N ALA A 238 17.79 -12.65 7.81
CA ALA A 238 17.42 -13.48 8.96
C ALA A 238 18.49 -13.44 10.06
N THR A 239 19.76 -13.60 9.69
CA THR A 239 20.89 -13.60 10.64
C THR A 239 21.05 -12.24 11.30
N ALA A 240 20.99 -11.15 10.53
CA ALA A 240 21.04 -9.79 11.06
C ALA A 240 19.83 -9.49 11.97
N GLY A 241 18.63 -9.98 11.60
CA GLY A 241 17.43 -9.88 12.43
C GLY A 241 17.56 -10.60 13.77
N MET A 242 18.22 -11.76 13.81
CA MET A 242 18.53 -12.47 15.05
C MET A 242 19.53 -11.72 15.92
N VAL A 243 20.61 -11.18 15.34
CA VAL A 243 21.60 -10.38 16.08
C VAL A 243 20.95 -9.12 16.66
N ALA A 244 20.17 -8.39 15.86
CA ALA A 244 19.42 -7.24 16.31
C ALA A 244 18.39 -7.58 17.40
N GLY A 245 17.67 -8.69 17.23
CA GLY A 245 16.74 -9.21 18.22
C GLY A 245 17.44 -9.56 19.54
N ALA A 246 18.62 -10.17 19.49
CA ALA A 246 19.44 -10.48 20.66
C ALA A 246 19.89 -9.21 21.38
N CYS A 247 20.57 -8.31 20.68
CA CYS A 247 21.11 -7.06 21.26
C CYS A 247 19.99 -6.22 21.89
N SER A 248 18.91 -5.99 21.15
CA SER A 248 17.78 -5.22 21.65
C SER A 248 17.10 -5.93 22.83
N SER A 249 16.83 -7.24 22.76
CA SER A 249 16.14 -7.94 23.86
C SER A 249 16.96 -7.97 25.14
N VAL A 250 18.28 -8.19 25.08
CA VAL A 250 19.14 -8.23 26.29
C VAL A 250 19.09 -6.90 27.06
N ILE A 251 19.18 -5.78 26.36
CA ILE A 251 19.20 -4.44 26.98
C ILE A 251 17.82 -4.08 27.53
N THR A 252 16.77 -4.47 26.82
CA THR A 252 15.43 -3.93 27.05
C THR A 252 14.51 -4.81 27.88
N THR A 253 14.84 -6.09 28.06
CA THR A 253 14.01 -7.03 28.83
C THR A 253 13.78 -6.57 30.27
N PRO A 254 14.77 -6.04 31.02
CA PRO A 254 14.54 -5.59 32.40
C PRO A 254 13.42 -4.55 32.52
N ILE A 255 13.41 -3.56 31.62
CA ILE A 255 12.41 -2.49 31.61
C ILE A 255 11.04 -3.05 31.20
N ASP A 256 11.01 -3.91 30.18
CA ASP A 256 9.77 -4.55 29.72
C ASP A 256 9.15 -5.43 30.81
N THR A 257 9.94 -6.22 31.52
CA THR A 257 9.44 -7.08 32.61
C THR A 257 8.81 -6.24 33.72
N VAL A 258 9.46 -5.14 34.13
CA VAL A 258 8.88 -4.21 35.13
C VAL A 258 7.60 -3.55 34.60
N LYS A 259 7.59 -3.13 33.33
CA LYS A 259 6.43 -2.53 32.65
C LYS A 259 5.25 -3.50 32.62
N THR A 260 5.43 -4.70 32.06
CA THR A 260 4.38 -5.72 31.92
C THR A 260 3.77 -6.05 33.28
N ARG A 261 4.63 -6.21 34.31
CA ARG A 261 4.18 -6.53 35.66
C ARG A 261 3.40 -5.37 36.29
N LEU A 262 3.83 -4.12 36.07
CA LEU A 262 3.12 -2.91 36.50
C LEU A 262 1.74 -2.75 35.83
N GLN A 263 1.61 -3.14 34.57
CA GLN A 263 0.36 -3.01 33.80
C GLN A 263 -0.69 -4.06 34.15
N VAL A 264 -0.25 -5.24 34.56
CA VAL A 264 -1.13 -6.39 34.76
C VAL A 264 -1.47 -6.65 36.23
N MET A 265 -0.51 -6.51 37.15
CA MET A 265 -0.74 -6.98 38.52
C MET A 265 -1.75 -6.09 39.24
N ASP A 266 -2.90 -6.69 39.58
CA ASP A 266 -3.88 -6.13 40.49
C ASP A 266 -3.31 -6.25 41.91
N ASN A 267 -3.11 -5.13 42.59
CA ASN A 267 -2.39 -5.15 43.87
C ASN A 267 -3.11 -6.00 44.93
N TYR A 268 -2.36 -6.95 45.47
CA TYR A 268 -2.52 -7.56 46.79
C TYR A 268 -2.69 -6.49 47.89
N GLY A 269 -3.89 -5.96 48.09
CA GLY A 269 -4.35 -5.27 49.30
C GLY A 269 -3.52 -4.08 49.87
N SER A 270 -2.46 -3.61 49.21
CA SER A 270 -1.40 -2.79 49.86
C SER A 270 -0.90 -1.60 49.01
N GLY A 271 -1.83 -0.77 48.54
CA GLY A 271 -1.54 0.54 47.93
C GLY A 271 -1.36 0.56 46.41
N ARG A 272 -1.00 1.72 45.84
CA ARG A 272 -0.79 1.90 44.38
C ARG A 272 0.51 1.22 43.94
N PRO A 273 0.55 0.58 42.75
CA PRO A 273 1.76 -0.06 42.27
C PRO A 273 2.74 1.00 41.78
N SER A 274 4.01 0.83 42.13
CA SER A 274 5.09 1.76 41.81
C SER A 274 6.19 0.98 41.11
N VAL A 275 6.85 1.61 40.13
CA VAL A 275 8.00 1.03 39.40
C VAL A 275 9.04 0.48 40.37
N LEU A 276 9.37 1.25 41.41
CA LEU A 276 10.35 0.86 42.42
C LEU A 276 9.87 -0.31 43.28
N LYS A 277 8.58 -0.34 43.64
CA LYS A 277 7.99 -1.44 44.41
C LYS A 277 8.04 -2.73 43.58
N THR A 278 7.61 -2.67 42.31
CA THR A 278 7.65 -3.80 41.38
C THR A 278 9.07 -4.32 41.15
N ALA A 279 10.04 -3.43 40.95
CA ALA A 279 11.45 -3.81 40.79
C ALA A 279 12.02 -4.46 42.07
N LYS A 280 11.74 -3.90 43.26
CA LYS A 280 12.13 -4.51 44.54
C LYS A 280 11.50 -5.88 44.75
N THR A 281 10.23 -6.07 44.38
CA THR A 281 9.56 -7.37 44.46
C THR A 281 10.17 -8.39 43.51
N LEU A 282 10.51 -8.00 42.27
CA LEU A 282 11.22 -8.88 41.33
C LEU A 282 12.58 -9.32 41.88
N LEU A 283 13.35 -8.37 42.41
CA LEU A 283 14.66 -8.64 43.01
C LEU A 283 14.55 -9.55 44.24
N LYS A 284 13.49 -9.40 45.05
CA LYS A 284 13.24 -10.26 46.21
C LYS A 284 12.82 -11.69 45.83
N GLU A 285 12.08 -11.86 44.74
CA GLU A 285 11.60 -13.18 44.30
C GLU A 285 12.70 -14.03 43.66
N ASP A 286 13.38 -13.49 42.63
CA ASP A 286 14.29 -14.27 41.77
C ASP A 286 15.66 -13.58 41.59
N GLY A 287 15.98 -12.58 42.43
CA GLY A 287 17.19 -11.79 42.26
C GLY A 287 17.23 -11.05 40.91
N TRP A 288 18.44 -10.93 40.35
CA TRP A 288 18.65 -10.25 39.06
C TRP A 288 18.01 -10.99 37.88
N TRP A 289 17.86 -12.31 37.97
CA TRP A 289 17.21 -13.13 36.93
C TRP A 289 15.71 -12.86 36.83
N GLY A 290 15.09 -12.32 37.88
CA GLY A 290 13.69 -11.88 37.85
C GLY A 290 13.40 -10.85 36.76
N PHE A 291 14.35 -9.97 36.45
CA PHE A 291 14.22 -8.95 35.41
C PHE A 291 14.24 -9.54 33.99
N TYR A 292 14.81 -10.74 33.82
CA TYR A 292 14.92 -11.45 32.55
C TYR A 292 13.87 -12.56 32.38
N ARG A 293 12.85 -12.62 33.25
CA ARG A 293 11.71 -13.53 33.08
C ARG A 293 11.07 -13.33 31.71
N GLY A 294 10.84 -14.42 30.99
CA GLY A 294 10.27 -14.37 29.63
C GLY A 294 11.24 -13.91 28.53
N PHE A 295 12.55 -13.81 28.82
CA PHE A 295 13.57 -13.43 27.83
C PHE A 295 13.53 -14.29 26.56
N GLY A 296 13.46 -15.63 26.67
CA GLY A 296 13.46 -16.52 25.51
C GLY A 296 12.32 -16.24 24.51
N PRO A 297 11.04 -16.26 24.93
CA PRO A 297 9.92 -15.87 24.08
C PRO A 297 10.03 -14.43 23.53
N ARG A 298 10.57 -13.49 24.31
CA ARG A 298 10.80 -12.10 23.86
C ARG A 298 11.85 -12.02 22.77
N PHE A 299 13.00 -12.67 22.97
CA PHE A 299 14.07 -12.76 21.98
C PHE A 299 13.53 -13.37 20.68
N LEU A 300 12.81 -14.49 20.76
CA LEU A 300 12.19 -15.12 19.60
C LEU A 300 11.23 -14.16 18.89
N ASN A 301 10.35 -13.49 19.65
CA ASN A 301 9.41 -12.53 19.10
C ASN A 301 10.12 -11.36 18.39
N MET A 302 11.12 -10.73 19.00
CA MET A 302 11.85 -9.60 18.42
C MET A 302 12.68 -10.01 17.19
N SER A 303 13.31 -11.19 17.23
CA SER A 303 14.09 -11.73 16.11
C SER A 303 13.18 -12.06 14.91
N LEU A 304 12.03 -12.70 15.15
CA LEU A 304 11.10 -13.04 14.08
C LEU A 304 10.36 -11.80 13.57
N TYR A 305 9.91 -10.90 14.44
CA TYR A 305 9.16 -9.71 14.05
C TYR A 305 9.93 -8.86 13.04
N GLY A 306 11.18 -8.54 13.32
CA GLY A 306 12.00 -7.71 12.43
C GLY A 306 12.25 -8.33 11.07
N THR A 307 12.70 -9.59 11.03
CA THR A 307 12.94 -10.33 9.78
C THR A 307 11.66 -10.49 8.96
N THR A 308 10.57 -10.95 9.60
CA THR A 308 9.30 -11.17 8.91
C THR A 308 8.66 -9.85 8.46
N MET A 309 8.86 -8.74 9.16
CA MET A 309 8.35 -7.43 8.75
C MET A 309 9.00 -6.97 7.44
N ILE A 310 10.31 -7.14 7.29
CA ILE A 310 11.04 -6.75 6.08
C ILE A 310 10.60 -7.62 4.90
N VAL A 311 10.58 -8.95 5.08
CA VAL A 311 10.11 -9.90 4.06
C VAL A 311 8.65 -9.62 3.67
N THR A 312 7.79 -9.35 4.66
CA THR A 312 6.38 -9.00 4.43
C THR A 312 6.26 -7.70 3.65
N TYR A 313 7.04 -6.67 4.00
CA TYR A 313 7.04 -5.40 3.28
C TYR A 313 7.48 -5.56 1.83
N GLU A 314 8.55 -6.31 1.58
CA GLU A 314 9.00 -6.64 0.22
C GLU A 314 7.94 -7.41 -0.57
N LEU A 315 7.29 -8.39 0.06
CA LEU A 315 6.20 -9.15 -0.54
C LEU A 315 5.01 -8.25 -0.88
N ILE A 316 4.61 -7.35 0.03
CA ILE A 316 3.55 -6.36 -0.22
C ILE A 316 3.92 -5.50 -1.42
N LYS A 317 5.15 -4.96 -1.49
CA LYS A 317 5.62 -4.17 -2.63
C LYS A 317 5.49 -4.96 -3.93
N ARG A 318 6.00 -6.21 -3.98
CA ARG A 318 5.95 -7.08 -5.16
C ARG A 318 4.52 -7.38 -5.61
N LEU A 319 3.63 -7.72 -4.68
CA LEU A 319 2.22 -8.00 -4.98
C LEU A 319 1.43 -6.75 -5.40
N SER A 320 1.92 -5.57 -5.02
CA SER A 320 1.27 -4.28 -5.29
C SER A 320 1.82 -3.57 -6.52
N VAL A 321 2.75 -4.18 -7.27
CA VAL A 321 3.22 -3.65 -8.55
C VAL A 321 2.05 -3.63 -9.55
N GLN A 322 1.97 -2.55 -10.34
CA GLN A 322 0.96 -2.43 -11.39
C GLN A 322 0.95 -3.66 -12.34
N PRO A 323 -0.23 -4.11 -12.82
CA PRO A 323 -0.44 -5.48 -13.33
C PRO A 323 0.36 -5.91 -14.57
N ARG A 324 1.04 -5.01 -15.28
CA ARG A 324 1.69 -5.29 -16.56
C ARG A 324 2.70 -6.45 -16.54
N MET A 325 3.31 -6.76 -15.39
CA MET A 325 4.33 -7.84 -15.24
C MET A 325 3.91 -8.99 -14.31
N LEU A 326 2.91 -8.77 -13.43
CA LEU A 326 2.57 -9.71 -12.34
C LEU A 326 1.85 -10.97 -12.85
N ILE A 327 1.05 -10.85 -13.92
CA ILE A 327 0.30 -11.98 -14.48
C ILE A 327 1.24 -13.04 -15.04
N SER A 328 2.33 -12.64 -15.70
CA SER A 328 3.35 -13.58 -16.20
C SER A 328 4.18 -14.19 -15.07
N TYR A 329 4.52 -13.42 -14.03
CA TYR A 329 5.39 -13.90 -12.94
C TYR A 329 4.66 -14.83 -11.96
N VAL A 330 3.43 -14.49 -11.57
CA VAL A 330 2.61 -15.30 -10.62
C VAL A 330 2.13 -16.60 -11.27
N ARG A 331 1.84 -16.60 -12.57
CA ARG A 331 1.45 -17.80 -13.33
C ARG A 331 2.60 -18.80 -13.49
N TYR A 332 3.85 -18.33 -13.39
CA TYR A 332 5.06 -19.16 -13.47
C TYR A 332 5.51 -19.70 -12.10
N THR A 333 5.20 -19.02 -10.98
CA THR A 333 5.70 -19.38 -9.64
C THR A 333 4.67 -19.99 -8.69
N MET A 334 3.37 -19.78 -8.88
CA MET A 334 2.33 -20.31 -7.99
C MET A 334 1.28 -21.09 -8.77
N GLY A 335 1.08 -22.37 -8.39
CA GLY A 335 0.22 -23.32 -9.08
C GLY A 335 -1.24 -22.85 -9.30
N LEU A 336 -1.88 -23.48 -10.29
CA LEU A 336 -3.18 -23.20 -10.90
C LEU A 336 -4.37 -22.93 -9.94
N SER A 337 -4.28 -23.29 -8.66
CA SER A 337 -5.36 -23.17 -7.68
C SER A 337 -5.45 -21.79 -7.01
N PHE A 338 -4.32 -21.16 -6.67
CA PHE A 338 -4.30 -19.82 -6.06
C PHE A 338 -4.58 -18.72 -7.10
N GLY A 339 -4.13 -18.91 -8.35
CA GLY A 339 -4.42 -18.00 -9.45
C GLY A 339 -5.91 -17.84 -9.75
N LYS A 340 -6.71 -18.89 -9.55
CA LYS A 340 -8.18 -18.88 -9.76
C LYS A 340 -8.96 -18.18 -8.65
N LEU A 341 -8.50 -18.25 -7.40
CA LEU A 341 -9.13 -17.55 -6.27
C LEU A 341 -8.73 -16.06 -6.25
N PHE A 342 -7.47 -15.78 -6.56
CA PHE A 342 -6.95 -14.42 -6.68
C PHE A 342 -7.54 -13.67 -7.88
N SER A 343 -7.77 -14.35 -9.01
CA SER A 343 -8.46 -13.75 -10.15
C SER A 343 -9.94 -13.46 -9.88
N ARG A 344 -10.64 -14.29 -9.10
CA ARG A 344 -12.05 -14.03 -8.72
C ARG A 344 -12.22 -12.86 -7.75
N LEU A 345 -11.27 -12.62 -6.85
CA LEU A 345 -11.32 -11.51 -5.91
C LEU A 345 -10.86 -10.17 -6.50
N PHE A 346 -10.10 -10.20 -7.61
CA PHE A 346 -9.45 -9.00 -8.17
C PHE A 346 -9.57 -8.86 -9.70
N ALA A 347 -10.52 -9.54 -10.34
CA ALA A 347 -10.81 -9.37 -11.77
C ALA A 347 -11.17 -7.91 -12.06
N LYS A 348 -10.26 -7.18 -12.70
CA LYS A 348 -10.52 -5.86 -13.25
C LYS A 348 -11.23 -6.06 -14.60
N LYS A 349 -12.35 -5.36 -14.82
CA LYS A 349 -13.08 -5.36 -16.09
C LYS A 349 -12.25 -4.55 -17.10
N GLU A 350 -11.49 -5.23 -17.94
CA GLU A 350 -10.79 -4.60 -19.06
C GLU A 350 -11.83 -4.12 -20.08
N MET A 351 -11.78 -2.85 -20.44
CA MET A 351 -12.68 -2.26 -21.43
C MET A 351 -11.83 -1.65 -22.54
N ARG A 352 -12.02 -2.16 -23.77
CA ARG A 352 -11.35 -1.71 -25.00
C ARG A 352 -12.17 -0.58 -25.61
N ILE A 353 -11.56 0.61 -25.63
CA ILE A 353 -12.12 1.79 -26.29
C ILE A 353 -11.27 2.12 -27.51
N LEU A 354 -11.93 2.26 -28.67
CA LEU A 354 -11.32 2.61 -29.94
C LEU A 354 -11.54 4.11 -30.21
N MET A 355 -10.48 4.89 -30.46
CA MET A 355 -10.58 6.30 -30.88
C MET A 355 -10.19 6.45 -32.35
N VAL A 356 -11.09 6.99 -33.16
CA VAL A 356 -10.98 7.12 -34.64
C VAL A 356 -11.51 8.47 -35.12
N GLY A 357 -11.23 8.84 -36.37
CA GLY A 357 -11.63 10.11 -36.98
C GLY A 357 -10.74 10.45 -38.18
N LEU A 358 -11.11 11.46 -38.97
CA LEU A 358 -10.32 11.89 -40.13
C LEU A 358 -8.92 12.43 -39.75
N ASP A 359 -8.01 12.57 -40.72
CA ASP A 359 -6.74 13.29 -40.52
C ASP A 359 -6.98 14.71 -40.02
N ALA A 360 -5.99 15.25 -39.31
CA ALA A 360 -6.02 16.59 -38.74
C ALA A 360 -7.15 16.86 -37.72
N ALA A 361 -8.01 15.90 -37.39
CA ALA A 361 -9.07 16.04 -36.39
C ALA A 361 -8.54 16.20 -34.94
N GLY A 362 -7.25 15.97 -34.70
CA GLY A 362 -6.58 16.20 -33.40
C GLY A 362 -6.58 15.01 -32.43
N LYS A 363 -6.71 13.78 -32.95
CA LYS A 363 -6.68 12.52 -32.18
C LYS A 363 -5.39 12.37 -31.36
N THR A 364 -4.24 12.60 -31.98
CA THR A 364 -2.90 12.54 -31.34
C THR A 364 -2.74 13.56 -30.23
N THR A 365 -3.23 14.78 -30.44
CA THR A 365 -3.17 15.85 -29.44
C THR A 365 -4.00 15.51 -28.21
N ILE A 366 -5.18 14.92 -28.41
CA ILE A 366 -6.03 14.41 -27.32
C ILE A 366 -5.31 13.27 -26.58
N LEU A 367 -4.69 12.34 -27.31
CA LEU A 367 -3.95 11.21 -26.75
C LEU A 367 -2.78 11.66 -25.86
N TYR A 368 -1.90 12.53 -26.37
CA TYR A 368 -0.75 13.01 -25.60
C TYR A 368 -1.17 13.80 -24.38
N LYS A 369 -2.24 14.60 -24.48
CA LYS A 369 -2.80 15.31 -23.33
C LYS A 369 -3.33 14.37 -22.25
N LEU A 370 -3.90 13.22 -22.63
CA LEU A 370 -4.32 12.17 -21.69
C LEU A 370 -3.13 11.41 -21.09
N LYS A 371 -2.04 11.23 -21.85
CA LYS A 371 -0.85 10.46 -21.46
C LYS A 371 0.12 11.23 -20.57
N LEU A 372 0.31 12.53 -20.83
CA LEU A 372 1.38 13.34 -20.24
C LEU A 372 0.88 14.49 -19.36
N GLY A 373 -0.43 14.79 -19.34
CA GLY A 373 -1.00 15.87 -18.54
C GLY A 373 -0.72 17.29 -19.06
N GLU A 374 0.04 17.43 -20.15
CA GLU A 374 0.42 18.71 -20.77
C GLU A 374 0.08 18.76 -22.27
N ILE A 375 -0.06 19.97 -22.83
CA ILE A 375 -0.32 20.20 -24.26
C ILE A 375 1.03 20.33 -24.97
N VAL A 376 1.44 19.27 -25.67
CA VAL A 376 2.64 19.31 -26.53
C VAL A 376 2.19 19.67 -27.95
N THR A 377 2.86 20.63 -28.59
CA THR A 377 2.69 20.93 -30.02
C THR A 377 3.18 19.74 -30.83
N THR A 378 2.24 18.97 -31.40
CA THR A 378 2.57 17.80 -32.21
C THR A 378 2.97 18.22 -33.63
N ILE A 379 4.12 17.74 -34.10
CA ILE A 379 4.49 17.76 -35.53
C ILE A 379 3.54 16.78 -36.26
N PRO A 380 3.05 17.08 -37.49
CA PRO A 380 2.17 16.18 -38.22
C PRO A 380 2.79 14.78 -38.33
N THR A 381 2.05 13.75 -37.90
CA THR A 381 2.56 12.38 -37.85
C THR A 381 2.83 11.88 -39.28
N ILE A 382 4.10 11.63 -39.62
CA ILE A 382 4.50 10.93 -40.84
C ILE A 382 4.44 9.42 -40.53
N GLY A 383 3.37 8.74 -40.95
CA GLY A 383 3.26 7.28 -40.86
C GLY A 383 2.16 6.73 -39.94
N PHE A 384 2.20 5.41 -39.74
CA PHE A 384 1.23 4.58 -39.01
C PHE A 384 1.61 4.46 -37.52
N ASN A 385 0.75 4.90 -36.60
CA ASN A 385 0.98 4.74 -35.15
C ASN A 385 -0.26 4.21 -34.42
N VAL A 386 -0.09 3.10 -33.70
CA VAL A 386 -1.12 2.48 -32.85
C VAL A 386 -0.63 2.55 -31.43
N GLU A 387 -1.22 3.43 -30.62
CA GLU A 387 -0.83 3.58 -29.23
C GLU A 387 -1.95 3.09 -28.30
N THR A 388 -1.64 2.03 -27.55
CA THR A 388 -2.48 1.60 -26.43
C THR A 388 -2.03 2.35 -25.18
N VAL A 389 -2.91 3.20 -24.64
CA VAL A 389 -2.69 3.94 -23.40
C VAL A 389 -3.57 3.34 -22.30
N GLU A 390 -2.95 3.00 -21.17
CA GLU A 390 -3.69 2.59 -19.98
C GLU A 390 -3.96 3.81 -19.11
N TYR A 391 -5.23 4.05 -18.80
CA TYR A 391 -5.64 5.05 -17.81
C TYR A 391 -6.50 4.37 -16.75
N LYS A 392 -5.97 4.31 -15.52
CA LYS A 392 -6.57 3.61 -14.37
C LYS A 392 -6.85 2.12 -14.64
N ASN A 393 -8.13 1.73 -14.77
CA ASN A 393 -8.57 0.35 -14.99
C ASN A 393 -9.08 0.12 -16.43
N ILE A 394 -8.76 1.02 -17.37
CA ILE A 394 -9.30 1.03 -18.74
C ILE A 394 -8.14 1.06 -19.73
N SER A 395 -8.19 0.21 -20.75
CA SER A 395 -7.23 0.19 -21.86
C SER A 395 -7.81 0.97 -23.05
N PHE A 396 -7.22 2.13 -23.33
CA PHE A 396 -7.52 2.90 -24.54
C PHE A 396 -6.62 2.40 -25.65
N THR A 397 -7.19 2.00 -26.78
CA THR A 397 -6.41 1.79 -28.00
C THR A 397 -6.74 2.95 -28.93
N VAL A 398 -5.81 3.91 -29.01
CA VAL A 398 -5.99 5.11 -29.83
C VAL A 398 -5.29 4.91 -31.16
N TRP A 399 -6.07 5.11 -32.22
CA TRP A 399 -5.59 5.04 -33.59
C TRP A 399 -5.23 6.44 -34.06
N ASP A 400 -3.93 6.74 -34.08
CA ASP A 400 -3.42 7.90 -34.82
C ASP A 400 -3.04 7.48 -36.23
N VAL A 401 -4.08 7.37 -37.05
CA VAL A 401 -3.92 7.31 -38.49
C VAL A 401 -4.22 8.70 -39.03
N GLY A 402 -3.21 9.31 -39.67
CA GLY A 402 -3.48 10.36 -40.65
C GLY A 402 -4.42 9.76 -41.68
N GLY A 403 -5.68 10.19 -41.69
CA GLY A 403 -6.77 9.77 -42.57
C GLY A 403 -6.57 9.94 -44.08
N GLN A 404 -5.40 9.58 -44.62
CA GLN A 404 -5.24 9.30 -46.04
C GLN A 404 -6.22 8.18 -46.45
N ASP A 405 -6.95 8.39 -47.54
CA ASP A 405 -8.01 7.49 -48.04
C ASP A 405 -7.55 6.03 -48.19
N LYS A 406 -6.26 5.83 -48.47
CA LYS A 406 -5.65 4.51 -48.73
C LYS A 406 -5.58 3.59 -47.51
N ILE A 407 -5.66 4.11 -46.28
CA ILE A 407 -5.42 3.33 -45.04
C ILE A 407 -6.62 3.21 -44.10
N ARG A 408 -7.72 3.92 -44.37
CA ARG A 408 -9.01 3.77 -43.67
C ARG A 408 -9.56 2.33 -43.66
N PRO A 409 -9.37 1.50 -44.72
CA PRO A 409 -9.86 0.13 -44.70
C PRO A 409 -9.20 -0.75 -43.63
N LEU A 410 -8.09 -0.34 -42.99
CA LEU A 410 -7.44 -1.09 -41.92
C LEU A 410 -8.16 -0.99 -40.58
N TRP A 411 -9.07 -0.02 -40.40
CA TRP A 411 -9.82 0.17 -39.15
C TRP A 411 -10.61 -1.09 -38.74
N ARG A 412 -11.08 -1.87 -39.72
CA ARG A 412 -11.87 -3.09 -39.50
C ARG A 412 -11.18 -4.15 -38.65
N HIS A 413 -9.86 -4.24 -38.69
CA HIS A 413 -9.09 -5.20 -37.90
C HIS A 413 -9.15 -4.95 -36.38
N TYR A 414 -9.67 -3.79 -35.96
CA TYR A 414 -9.71 -3.36 -34.56
C TYR A 414 -11.11 -3.26 -33.99
N PHE A 415 -12.14 -3.56 -34.77
CA PHE A 415 -13.53 -3.52 -34.29
C PHE A 415 -13.83 -4.65 -33.30
N GLN A 416 -13.18 -5.81 -33.47
CA GLN A 416 -13.35 -6.96 -32.58
C GLN A 416 -13.15 -6.58 -31.10
N ASN A 417 -14.13 -6.96 -30.28
CA ASN A 417 -14.15 -6.74 -28.83
C ASN A 417 -14.07 -5.27 -28.41
N THR A 418 -14.43 -4.31 -29.27
CA THR A 418 -14.50 -2.89 -28.90
C THR A 418 -15.81 -2.60 -28.18
N GLN A 419 -15.74 -2.26 -26.89
CA GLN A 419 -16.92 -1.90 -26.09
C GLN A 419 -17.31 -0.42 -26.18
N GLY A 420 -16.37 0.45 -26.59
CA GLY A 420 -16.63 1.87 -26.76
C GLY A 420 -15.89 2.46 -27.96
N LEU A 421 -16.58 3.32 -28.71
CA LEU A 421 -16.06 4.00 -29.89
C LEU A 421 -16.06 5.51 -29.64
N ILE A 422 -14.90 6.16 -29.74
CA ILE A 422 -14.77 7.63 -29.69
C ILE A 422 -14.46 8.12 -31.11
N PHE A 423 -15.42 8.81 -31.72
CA PHE A 423 -15.27 9.39 -33.05
C PHE A 423 -14.93 10.89 -32.95
N VAL A 424 -13.73 11.27 -33.36
CA VAL A 424 -13.20 12.64 -33.26
C VAL A 424 -13.43 13.39 -34.58
N VAL A 425 -14.04 14.57 -34.48
CA VAL A 425 -14.43 15.42 -35.61
C VAL A 425 -13.80 16.79 -35.45
N ASP A 426 -13.16 17.29 -36.51
CA ASP A 426 -12.74 18.69 -36.58
C ASP A 426 -13.96 19.58 -36.77
N SER A 427 -14.27 20.42 -35.79
CA SER A 427 -15.45 21.28 -35.85
C SER A 427 -15.28 22.47 -36.78
N ASN A 428 -14.04 22.85 -37.10
CA ASN A 428 -13.74 23.99 -37.95
C ASN A 428 -13.67 23.59 -39.44
N ASP A 429 -13.56 22.30 -39.74
CA ASP A 429 -13.50 21.75 -41.10
C ASP A 429 -14.92 21.45 -41.61
N ARG A 430 -15.55 22.47 -42.20
CA ARG A 430 -16.93 22.39 -42.69
C ARG A 430 -17.07 21.61 -44.00
N ASP A 431 -15.98 21.51 -44.77
CA ASP A 431 -15.99 20.87 -46.09
C ASP A 431 -15.91 19.34 -45.95
N ARG A 432 -15.09 18.84 -45.01
CA ARG A 432 -14.90 17.39 -44.80
C ARG A 432 -15.83 16.75 -43.78
N VAL A 433 -16.78 17.50 -43.21
CA VAL A 433 -17.76 16.94 -42.26
C VAL A 433 -18.68 15.90 -42.91
N VAL A 434 -18.98 16.06 -44.21
CA VAL A 434 -19.78 15.10 -44.98
C VAL A 434 -19.00 13.79 -45.17
N GLU A 435 -17.71 13.89 -45.44
CA GLU A 435 -16.82 12.74 -45.50
C GLU A 435 -16.73 12.04 -44.13
N ALA A 436 -16.60 12.80 -43.04
CA ALA A 436 -16.60 12.25 -41.68
C ALA A 436 -17.91 11.52 -41.34
N ARG A 437 -19.05 12.03 -41.82
CA ARG A 437 -20.35 11.35 -41.72
C ARG A 437 -20.29 10.01 -42.44
N ASP A 438 -19.92 10.00 -43.71
CA ASP A 438 -19.98 8.80 -44.53
C ASP A 438 -19.06 7.69 -43.96
N GLU A 439 -17.90 8.05 -43.43
CA GLU A 439 -17.02 7.13 -42.70
C GLU A 439 -17.64 6.62 -41.40
N LEU A 440 -18.20 7.50 -40.56
CA LEU A 440 -18.86 7.10 -39.31
C LEU A 440 -20.01 6.11 -39.58
N HIS A 441 -20.85 6.40 -40.57
CA HIS A 441 -21.97 5.53 -40.92
C HIS A 441 -21.49 4.19 -41.48
N ARG A 442 -20.43 4.18 -42.29
CA ARG A 442 -19.80 2.95 -42.79
C ARG A 442 -19.27 2.09 -41.64
N MET A 443 -18.53 2.67 -40.70
CA MET A 443 -17.99 1.95 -39.53
C MET A 443 -19.10 1.35 -38.66
N LEU A 444 -20.16 2.12 -38.37
CA LEU A 444 -21.23 1.65 -37.49
C LEU A 444 -22.07 0.53 -38.12
N ASN A 445 -22.00 0.34 -39.44
CA ASN A 445 -22.70 -0.75 -40.14
C ASN A 445 -21.99 -2.10 -40.02
N GLU A 446 -20.78 -2.14 -39.45
CA GLU A 446 -20.03 -3.38 -39.21
C GLU A 446 -20.59 -4.08 -37.97
N ASP A 447 -20.79 -5.40 -38.07
CA ASP A 447 -21.44 -6.20 -37.03
C ASP A 447 -20.65 -6.17 -35.70
N GLU A 448 -19.32 -6.06 -35.75
CA GLU A 448 -18.46 -6.03 -34.57
C GLU A 448 -18.63 -4.77 -33.70
N LEU A 449 -19.19 -3.68 -34.26
CA LEU A 449 -19.44 -2.42 -33.53
C LEU A 449 -20.89 -2.25 -33.09
N ARG A 450 -21.75 -3.24 -33.36
CA ARG A 450 -23.20 -3.18 -33.09
C ARG A 450 -23.55 -2.91 -31.62
N GLU A 451 -22.73 -3.43 -30.71
CA GLU A 451 -22.90 -3.30 -29.25
C GLU A 451 -21.99 -2.21 -28.63
N ALA A 452 -21.16 -1.54 -29.45
CA ALA A 452 -20.24 -0.53 -28.95
C ALA A 452 -20.94 0.79 -28.59
N VAL A 453 -20.54 1.42 -27.49
CA VAL A 453 -21.01 2.76 -27.11
C VAL A 453 -20.30 3.83 -27.94
N LEU A 454 -21.04 4.57 -28.78
CA LEU A 454 -20.51 5.70 -29.54
C LEU A 454 -20.49 7.01 -28.74
N LEU A 455 -19.32 7.63 -28.65
CA LEU A 455 -19.09 9.01 -28.24
C LEU A 455 -18.58 9.81 -29.44
N VAL A 456 -19.28 10.88 -29.81
CA VAL A 456 -18.79 11.82 -30.83
C VAL A 456 -18.12 13.00 -30.14
N PHE A 457 -16.88 13.28 -30.55
CA PHE A 457 -16.03 14.30 -29.97
C PHE A 457 -15.79 15.43 -30.97
N ALA A 458 -16.40 16.58 -30.71
CA ALA A 458 -16.25 17.79 -31.53
C ALA A 458 -15.02 18.59 -31.06
N ASN A 459 -13.90 18.45 -31.79
CA ASN A 459 -12.61 19.08 -31.47
C ASN A 459 -12.43 20.42 -32.21
N LYS A 460 -11.45 21.24 -31.77
CA LYS A 460 -11.15 22.60 -32.31
C LYS A 460 -12.29 23.62 -32.22
N GLN A 461 -13.05 23.56 -31.12
CA GLN A 461 -14.16 24.48 -30.83
C GLN A 461 -13.71 25.92 -30.49
N ASP A 462 -12.40 26.11 -30.32
CA ASP A 462 -11.72 27.40 -30.12
C ASP A 462 -11.59 28.23 -31.40
N LEU A 463 -11.72 27.61 -32.57
CA LEU A 463 -11.57 28.30 -33.85
C LEU A 463 -12.85 29.05 -34.26
N PRO A 464 -12.74 30.21 -34.93
CA PRO A 464 -13.86 31.13 -35.17
C PRO A 464 -14.98 30.54 -36.04
N ASN A 465 -14.68 29.56 -36.89
CA ASN A 465 -15.66 28.93 -37.79
C ASN A 465 -16.17 27.58 -37.25
N ALA A 466 -15.89 27.23 -35.99
CA ALA A 466 -16.26 25.95 -35.41
C ALA A 466 -17.79 25.73 -35.39
N MET A 467 -18.22 24.59 -35.93
CA MET A 467 -19.61 24.12 -35.88
C MET A 467 -20.02 23.83 -34.44
N ASN A 468 -21.23 24.25 -34.05
CA ASN A 468 -21.76 23.94 -32.72
C ASN A 468 -22.23 22.46 -32.64
N ALA A 469 -22.52 21.98 -31.43
CA ALA A 469 -22.92 20.58 -31.24
C ALA A 469 -24.19 20.19 -31.99
N ALA A 470 -25.18 21.09 -32.11
CA ALA A 470 -26.42 20.82 -32.84
C ALA A 470 -26.15 20.69 -34.34
N GLU A 471 -25.33 21.59 -34.89
CA GLU A 471 -24.91 21.57 -36.29
C GLU A 471 -24.12 20.29 -36.62
N ILE A 472 -23.21 19.85 -35.75
CA ILE A 472 -22.47 18.60 -35.91
C ILE A 472 -23.40 17.38 -35.81
N THR A 473 -24.41 17.42 -34.93
CA THR A 473 -25.42 16.35 -34.81
C THR A 473 -26.14 16.14 -36.12
N ASP A 474 -26.57 17.25 -36.73
CA ASP A 474 -27.34 17.26 -37.96
C ASP A 474 -26.49 16.84 -39.16
N LYS A 475 -25.30 17.46 -39.33
CA LYS A 475 -24.39 17.13 -40.44
C LYS A 475 -23.84 15.71 -40.41
N LEU A 476 -23.62 15.14 -39.23
CA LEU A 476 -23.25 13.73 -39.09
C LEU A 476 -24.46 12.78 -39.15
N GLY A 477 -25.68 13.29 -39.30
CA GLY A 477 -26.89 12.47 -39.38
C GLY A 477 -27.10 11.61 -38.14
N LEU A 478 -26.72 12.08 -36.94
CA LEU A 478 -26.81 11.26 -35.72
C LEU A 478 -28.26 10.96 -35.33
N HIS A 479 -29.22 11.72 -35.83
CA HIS A 479 -30.64 11.50 -35.63
C HIS A 479 -31.11 10.14 -36.19
N SER A 480 -30.58 9.70 -37.34
CA SER A 480 -30.92 8.39 -37.92
C SER A 480 -30.27 7.22 -37.19
N LEU A 481 -29.18 7.47 -36.46
CA LEU A 481 -28.46 6.48 -35.66
C LEU A 481 -29.12 6.18 -34.31
N ARG A 482 -30.03 7.05 -33.86
CA ARG A 482 -30.69 6.99 -32.55
C ARG A 482 -31.62 5.77 -32.37
N GLN A 483 -31.99 5.09 -33.46
CA GLN A 483 -32.76 3.83 -33.43
C GLN A 483 -31.88 2.58 -33.23
N ARG A 484 -30.55 2.69 -33.36
CA ARG A 484 -29.62 1.63 -32.93
C ARG A 484 -29.53 1.64 -31.39
N HIS A 485 -29.13 0.53 -30.76
CA HIS A 485 -28.80 0.45 -29.33
C HIS A 485 -27.59 1.34 -28.90
N CYS A 486 -27.17 2.26 -29.78
CA CYS A 486 -26.03 3.14 -29.63
C CYS A 486 -26.46 4.43 -28.93
N LYS A 487 -25.99 4.65 -27.69
CA LYS A 487 -26.34 5.83 -26.89
C LYS A 487 -25.42 7.01 -27.25
N ILE A 488 -25.87 7.82 -28.21
CA ILE A 488 -25.11 8.96 -28.73
C ILE A 488 -24.96 10.04 -27.66
N SER A 489 -23.71 10.44 -27.40
CA SER A 489 -23.38 11.60 -26.56
C SER A 489 -22.46 12.50 -27.37
N ILE A 490 -22.77 13.79 -27.45
CA ILE A 490 -21.86 14.79 -28.01
C ILE A 490 -21.27 15.56 -26.84
N THR A 491 -19.95 15.59 -26.77
CA THR A 491 -19.24 16.33 -25.72
C THR A 491 -18.35 17.38 -26.37
N LYS A 492 -18.50 18.64 -25.95
CA LYS A 492 -17.62 19.74 -26.35
C LYS A 492 -16.39 19.74 -25.46
N LEU A 493 -15.20 19.79 -26.05
CA LEU A 493 -13.95 20.01 -25.31
C LEU A 493 -14.07 21.29 -24.45
N PHE A 494 -14.61 22.39 -25.01
CA PHE A 494 -14.70 23.70 -24.34
C PHE A 494 -15.85 23.89 -23.33
N HIS A 495 -16.97 23.17 -23.43
CA HIS A 495 -18.06 23.30 -22.44
C HIS A 495 -17.71 22.61 -21.11
N LEU A 496 -16.77 21.66 -21.11
CA LEU A 496 -16.13 21.13 -19.90
C LEU A 496 -15.08 22.10 -19.32
N PHE A 497 -14.46 22.94 -20.16
CA PHE A 497 -13.49 23.95 -19.75
C PHE A 497 -14.15 25.23 -19.19
N TYR A 498 -15.27 25.70 -19.75
CA TYR A 498 -15.90 26.97 -19.33
C TYR A 498 -16.62 26.89 -17.96
N THR A 499 -17.23 25.75 -17.62
CA THR A 499 -17.78 25.52 -16.27
C THR A 499 -16.69 25.40 -15.19
N SER A 500 -15.44 25.10 -15.56
CA SER A 500 -14.30 24.98 -14.63
C SER A 500 -13.63 26.33 -14.36
N ILE A 501 -13.55 27.23 -15.34
CA ILE A 501 -13.00 28.58 -15.16
C ILE A 501 -13.92 29.44 -14.26
N SER A 502 -15.25 29.37 -14.42
CA SER A 502 -16.16 30.13 -13.55
C SER A 502 -16.28 29.58 -12.12
N SER A 503 -15.83 28.33 -11.85
CA SER A 503 -15.99 27.65 -10.55
C SER A 503 -14.68 27.35 -9.81
N GLY A 504 -13.52 27.74 -10.35
CA GLY A 504 -12.22 27.64 -9.67
C GLY A 504 -11.75 26.20 -9.39
N LYS A 505 -12.30 25.18 -10.07
CA LYS A 505 -11.91 23.78 -9.86
C LYS A 505 -10.84 23.33 -10.84
N GLN A 506 -9.77 22.74 -10.30
CA GLN A 506 -8.67 22.10 -11.03
C GLN A 506 -9.23 20.99 -11.94
N TYR A 507 -8.79 20.96 -13.21
CA TYR A 507 -9.27 20.03 -14.22
C TYR A 507 -8.99 18.58 -13.80
N ASN A 508 -10.00 17.70 -13.93
CA ASN A 508 -9.85 16.27 -13.69
C ASN A 508 -10.11 15.50 -15.00
N SER A 509 -9.04 14.99 -15.63
CA SER A 509 -9.06 14.07 -16.78
C SER A 509 -9.96 12.83 -16.55
N ASP A 510 -10.29 12.55 -15.30
CA ASP A 510 -11.25 11.52 -14.91
C ASP A 510 -12.67 11.76 -15.43
N GLY A 511 -13.12 13.01 -15.57
CA GLY A 511 -14.53 13.29 -15.91
C GLY A 511 -14.94 12.77 -17.29
N MET A 512 -14.05 12.92 -18.27
CA MET A 512 -14.26 12.48 -19.65
C MET A 512 -14.27 10.96 -19.75
N ILE A 513 -13.31 10.31 -19.11
CA ILE A 513 -13.16 8.85 -19.11
C ILE A 513 -14.32 8.21 -18.34
N MET A 514 -14.71 8.79 -17.20
CA MET A 514 -15.85 8.32 -16.42
C MET A 514 -17.19 8.48 -17.15
N ALA A 515 -17.33 9.39 -18.11
CA ALA A 515 -18.56 9.51 -18.90
C ALA A 515 -18.74 8.35 -19.89
N VAL A 516 -17.66 7.91 -20.54
CA VAL A 516 -17.67 6.72 -21.41
C VAL A 516 -17.83 5.45 -20.57
N VAL A 517 -17.09 5.36 -19.46
CA VAL A 517 -17.11 4.19 -18.55
C VAL A 517 -18.47 4.02 -17.90
N ARG A 518 -19.06 5.07 -17.31
CA ARG A 518 -20.40 4.96 -16.69
C ARG A 518 -21.48 4.56 -17.70
N LYS A 519 -21.36 5.00 -18.96
CA LYS A 519 -22.33 4.64 -20.00
C LYS A 519 -22.14 3.20 -20.51
N ALA A 520 -20.91 2.73 -20.61
CA ALA A 520 -20.60 1.35 -20.97
C ALA A 520 -20.93 0.35 -19.84
N ASP A 521 -20.73 0.73 -18.57
CA ASP A 521 -21.06 -0.13 -17.42
C ASP A 521 -22.57 -0.35 -17.25
N LEU A 522 -23.40 0.60 -17.67
CA LEU A 522 -24.87 0.49 -17.63
C LEU A 522 -25.45 -0.49 -18.66
N GLN A 523 -24.69 -0.91 -19.68
CA GLN A 523 -25.14 -1.88 -20.69
C GLN A 523 -24.78 -3.33 -20.32
N HIS A 524 -23.83 -3.52 -19.40
CA HIS A 524 -23.52 -4.82 -18.81
C HIS A 524 -23.54 -4.73 -17.28
N PRO A 525 -24.71 -4.51 -16.67
CA PRO A 525 -24.88 -4.76 -15.24
C PRO A 525 -24.60 -6.25 -14.98
N SER A 526 -23.97 -6.51 -13.84
CA SER A 526 -23.50 -7.83 -13.41
C SER A 526 -24.55 -8.93 -13.51
#